data_AF-A0A969UAF6-F1
#
_entry.id   AF-A0A969UAF6-F1
#
_cell.length_a   1.000
_cell.length_b   1.000
_cell.length_c   1.000
_cell.angle_alpha   90.00
_cell.angle_beta   90.00
_cell.angle_gamma   90.00
#
_symmetry.space_group_name_H-M   'P 1'
#
loop_
_entity.id
_entity.type
_entity.pdbx_description
1 polymer ?
#
loop_
_entity_poly.entity_id
_entity_poly.type
_entity_poly.pdbx_seq_one_letter_code
_entity_poly.pdbx_strand_id
1 'polypeptide(L)'
;MDVYILDLLVIGFLLLFVTLGSGWIGRLPFSYALIYLCVGIALGPYGFNLIQLRPGAEFLQRLTEFVVLISLFSCGLKMNRRFKLKTWKSTLQLIGLVMPISIFAAAAVGHWVLGLNWGASVLLGAILAPTDPVLASEVQLSDPTDRDELRFGLTSEGGLNDALAFPFVYFGLRWINDNNWQNWVQDWVLVDLFWAIAAGFAVGVAVPKGIVWIDKQLQRIRPVDSLMEDFVAIGIVFVTYSIAELVNGYGFLAVFVAGIITQRNYHDPEKRLSQLEFMERIEKLFEVGTILLLGALLLVEPIQRFLVPALIMAGLLLFVIRPLGVWVSTGGQPTPVRLLWGWFGIRGVGSIYYLSYALGEGLKDEIGEQIAWITFVTIVISVVLHGVTATYLMNWYERQTNTVI
;
A
#
# COMPACT_ATOMS: atom_id res chain seq x y z
N MET A 1 22.24 23.85 -19.31
CA MET A 1 21.12 24.19 -18.41
C MET A 1 21.30 23.33 -17.18
N ASP A 2 21.17 23.87 -15.98
CA ASP A 2 21.34 23.07 -14.75
C ASP A 2 20.28 21.96 -14.73
N VAL A 3 20.70 20.71 -14.52
CA VAL A 3 19.80 19.53 -14.46
C VAL A 3 18.72 19.78 -13.40
N TYR A 4 19.10 20.43 -12.30
CA TYR A 4 18.16 20.82 -11.24
C TYR A 4 17.05 21.77 -11.72
N ILE A 5 17.40 22.79 -12.52
CA ILE A 5 16.42 23.74 -13.06
C ILE A 5 15.46 23.05 -14.03
N LEU A 6 15.99 22.11 -14.82
CA LEU A 6 15.20 21.33 -15.75
C LEU A 6 14.24 20.37 -15.03
N ASP A 7 14.69 19.70 -13.97
CA ASP A 7 13.85 18.83 -13.15
C ASP A 7 12.71 19.62 -12.49
N LEU A 8 13.00 20.81 -11.94
CA LEU A 8 11.97 21.70 -11.40
C LEU A 8 10.96 22.14 -12.48
N LEU A 9 11.45 22.47 -13.68
CA LEU A 9 10.60 22.86 -14.80
C LEU A 9 9.67 21.70 -15.20
N VAL A 10 10.22 20.49 -15.33
CA VAL A 10 9.48 19.29 -15.69
C VAL A 10 8.43 18.94 -14.64
N ILE A 11 8.81 18.89 -13.36
CA ILE A 11 7.88 18.60 -12.25
C ILE A 11 6.78 19.66 -12.19
N GLY A 12 7.14 20.94 -12.31
CA GLY A 12 6.19 22.05 -12.34
C GLY A 12 5.19 21.94 -13.50
N PHE A 13 5.68 21.69 -14.72
CA PHE A 13 4.80 21.48 -15.88
C PHE A 13 3.93 20.25 -15.75
N LEU A 14 4.45 19.15 -15.20
CA LEU A 14 3.70 17.92 -14.99
C LEU A 14 2.54 18.15 -14.02
N LEU A 15 2.81 18.75 -12.87
CA LEU A 15 1.78 19.08 -11.89
C LEU A 15 0.73 20.02 -12.51
N LEU A 16 1.16 21.10 -13.18
CA LEU A 16 0.23 22.01 -13.85
C LEU A 16 -0.61 21.32 -14.93
N PHE A 17 0.01 20.49 -15.78
CA PHE A 17 -0.69 19.80 -16.87
C PHE A 17 -1.71 18.81 -16.33
N VAL A 18 -1.36 18.03 -15.31
CA VAL A 18 -2.28 17.04 -14.73
C VAL A 18 -3.39 17.73 -13.93
N THR A 19 -3.08 18.76 -13.16
CA THR A 19 -4.09 19.52 -12.40
C THR A 19 -5.06 20.26 -13.33
N LEU A 20 -4.55 21.01 -14.31
CA LEU A 20 -5.39 21.76 -15.26
C LEU A 20 -6.09 20.84 -16.26
N GLY A 21 -5.47 19.72 -16.60
CA GLY A 21 -6.01 18.68 -17.47
C GLY A 21 -6.97 17.72 -16.77
N SER A 22 -7.11 17.77 -15.44
CA SER A 22 -7.91 16.83 -14.64
C SER A 22 -9.35 16.69 -15.13
N GLY A 23 -9.99 17.76 -15.59
CA GLY A 23 -11.35 17.72 -16.14
C GLY A 23 -11.48 16.95 -17.46
N TRP A 24 -10.40 16.88 -18.25
CA TRP A 24 -10.34 16.08 -19.49
C TRP A 24 -9.90 14.65 -19.18
N ILE A 25 -8.90 14.50 -18.31
CA ILE A 25 -8.38 13.21 -17.84
C ILE A 25 -9.47 12.40 -17.15
N GLY A 26 -10.29 13.03 -16.30
CA GLY A 26 -11.40 12.36 -15.61
C GLY A 26 -12.52 11.85 -16.53
N ARG A 27 -12.52 12.23 -17.82
CA ARG A 27 -13.43 11.65 -18.84
C ARG A 27 -12.80 10.46 -19.56
N LEU A 28 -11.47 10.31 -19.50
CA LEU A 28 -10.76 9.16 -20.04
C LEU A 28 -10.82 8.01 -19.04
N PRO A 29 -10.78 6.75 -19.50
CA PRO A 29 -10.79 5.58 -18.61
C PRO A 29 -9.41 5.33 -17.97
N PHE A 30 -8.58 6.36 -17.81
CA PHE A 30 -7.20 6.22 -17.33
C PHE A 30 -7.04 6.80 -15.93
N SER A 31 -6.46 6.01 -15.03
CA SER A 31 -6.08 6.49 -13.71
C SER A 31 -4.91 7.45 -13.79
N TYR A 32 -4.83 8.35 -12.81
CA TYR A 32 -3.72 9.29 -12.68
C TYR A 32 -2.36 8.58 -12.55
N ALA A 33 -2.31 7.43 -11.87
CA ALA A 33 -1.09 6.64 -11.69
C ALA A 33 -0.51 6.15 -13.02
N LEU A 34 -1.35 5.76 -13.99
CA LEU A 34 -0.89 5.38 -15.32
C LEU A 34 -0.23 6.55 -16.04
N ILE A 35 -0.80 7.75 -15.94
CA ILE A 35 -0.24 8.97 -16.54
C ILE A 35 1.12 9.27 -15.90
N TYR A 36 1.22 9.24 -14.57
CA TYR A 36 2.48 9.48 -13.86
C TYR A 36 3.54 8.43 -14.25
N LEU A 37 3.17 7.17 -14.40
CA LEU A 37 4.09 6.12 -14.83
C LEU A 37 4.63 6.38 -16.23
N CYS A 38 3.76 6.72 -17.20
CA CYS A 38 4.17 7.05 -18.56
C CYS A 38 5.11 8.25 -18.60
N VAL A 39 4.82 9.29 -17.81
CA VAL A 39 5.71 10.45 -17.73
C VAL A 39 7.03 10.08 -17.05
N GLY A 40 7.03 9.26 -16.01
CA GLY A 40 8.25 8.78 -15.36
C GLY A 40 9.17 8.03 -16.33
N ILE A 41 8.60 7.14 -17.15
CA ILE A 41 9.34 6.44 -18.22
C ILE A 41 9.91 7.43 -19.25
N ALA A 42 9.11 8.43 -19.65
CA ALA A 42 9.56 9.45 -20.60
C ALA A 42 10.67 10.35 -20.02
N LEU A 43 10.69 10.59 -18.72
CA LEU A 43 11.73 11.39 -18.06
C LEU A 43 12.98 10.58 -17.70
N GLY A 44 12.84 9.26 -17.60
CA GLY A 44 13.92 8.34 -17.32
C GLY A 44 14.96 8.21 -18.45
N PRO A 45 15.92 7.28 -18.30
CA PRO A 45 17.10 7.17 -19.17
C PRO A 45 16.81 6.99 -20.66
N TYR A 46 15.66 6.41 -21.02
CA TYR A 46 15.31 6.08 -22.40
C TYR A 46 14.48 7.14 -23.13
N GLY A 47 13.93 8.12 -22.42
CA GLY A 47 13.18 9.22 -23.03
C GLY A 47 14.04 10.47 -23.14
N PHE A 48 13.78 11.44 -22.29
CA PHE A 48 14.52 12.70 -22.24
C PHE A 48 15.83 12.59 -21.43
N ASN A 49 16.03 11.50 -20.69
CA ASN A 49 17.24 11.25 -19.88
C ASN A 49 17.52 12.38 -18.86
N LEU A 50 16.46 12.92 -18.27
CA LEU A 50 16.52 14.04 -17.32
C LEU A 50 16.69 13.52 -15.89
N ILE A 51 15.94 12.46 -15.57
CA ILE A 51 16.04 11.77 -14.29
C ILE A 51 17.09 10.67 -14.43
N GLN A 52 18.33 10.99 -14.09
CA GLN A 52 19.43 10.02 -13.95
C GLN A 52 19.63 9.56 -12.50
N LEU A 53 18.57 9.62 -11.70
CA LEU A 53 18.61 9.22 -10.30
C LEU A 53 18.66 7.70 -10.21
N ARG A 54 19.76 7.18 -9.65
CA ARG A 54 19.83 5.85 -9.03
C ARG A 54 19.69 6.03 -7.52
N PRO A 55 18.48 6.30 -7.00
CA PRO A 55 18.29 6.45 -5.58
C PRO A 55 18.78 5.18 -4.87
N GLY A 56 19.53 5.37 -3.78
CA GLY A 56 19.91 4.26 -2.93
C GLY A 56 18.66 3.57 -2.35
N ALA A 57 18.78 2.28 -2.02
CA ALA A 57 17.70 1.52 -1.40
C ALA A 57 17.16 2.22 -0.15
N GLU A 58 18.02 2.86 0.64
CA GLU A 58 17.63 3.63 1.83
C GLU A 58 16.70 4.81 1.48
N PHE A 59 17.00 5.57 0.42
CA PHE A 59 16.13 6.68 0.02
C PHE A 59 14.75 6.18 -0.42
N LEU A 60 14.70 5.15 -1.26
CA LEU A 60 13.45 4.54 -1.69
C LEU A 60 12.66 3.98 -0.51
N GLN A 61 13.34 3.30 0.40
CA GLN A 61 12.74 2.77 1.63
C GLN A 61 12.11 3.91 2.43
N ARG A 62 12.84 4.97 2.78
CA ARG A 62 12.31 6.09 3.59
C ARG A 62 11.18 6.84 2.90
N LEU A 63 11.28 7.06 1.59
CA LEU A 63 10.24 7.72 0.80
C LEU A 63 8.94 6.89 0.81
N THR A 64 9.04 5.61 0.47
CA THR A 64 7.88 4.72 0.38
C THR A 64 7.30 4.38 1.75
N GLU A 65 8.14 4.26 2.79
CA GLU A 65 7.74 4.17 4.20
C GLU A 65 6.80 5.33 4.56
N PHE A 66 7.24 6.57 4.26
CA PHE A 66 6.42 7.75 4.52
C PHE A 66 5.10 7.71 3.77
N VAL A 67 5.10 7.39 2.47
CA VAL A 67 3.86 7.30 1.66
C VAL A 67 2.89 6.28 2.26
N VAL A 68 3.37 5.08 2.59
CA VAL A 68 2.56 4.02 3.18
C VAL A 68 2.00 4.47 4.52
N LEU A 69 2.79 5.09 5.41
CA LEU A 69 2.29 5.57 6.71
C LEU A 69 1.12 6.57 6.57
N ILE A 70 1.23 7.53 5.67
CA ILE A 70 0.16 8.50 5.40
C ILE A 70 -1.09 7.78 4.87
N SER A 71 -0.90 6.85 3.91
CA SER A 71 -2.00 6.08 3.31
C SER A 71 -2.73 5.18 4.30
N LEU A 72 -2.00 4.49 5.19
CA LEU A 72 -2.59 3.62 6.21
C LEU A 72 -3.40 4.43 7.22
N PHE A 73 -2.92 5.62 7.60
CA PHE A 73 -3.67 6.52 8.47
C PHE A 73 -4.95 7.02 7.79
N SER A 74 -4.86 7.44 6.52
CA SER A 74 -5.99 7.85 5.69
C SER A 74 -7.04 6.73 5.58
N CYS A 75 -6.62 5.49 5.28
CA CYS A 75 -7.48 4.31 5.28
C CYS A 75 -8.17 4.12 6.64
N GLY A 76 -7.43 4.28 7.74
CA GLY A 76 -7.97 4.22 9.09
C GLY A 76 -9.01 5.31 9.38
N LEU A 77 -8.81 6.54 8.91
CA LEU A 77 -9.76 7.64 9.02
C LEU A 77 -11.06 7.41 8.23
N LYS A 78 -10.98 6.67 7.12
CA LYS A 78 -12.15 6.28 6.31
C LYS A 78 -12.99 5.17 6.97
N MET A 79 -12.41 4.38 7.88
CA MET A 79 -13.09 3.25 8.50
C MET A 79 -14.26 3.70 9.39
N ASN A 80 -15.49 3.42 8.95
CA ASN A 80 -16.70 3.86 9.64
C ASN A 80 -17.39 2.79 10.51
N ARG A 81 -16.92 1.55 10.46
CA ARG A 81 -17.54 0.43 11.17
C ARG A 81 -16.91 0.20 12.54
N ARG A 82 -17.74 -0.17 13.51
CA ARG A 82 -17.25 -0.65 14.82
C ARG A 82 -16.55 -2.00 14.66
N PHE A 83 -15.56 -2.28 15.50
CA PHE A 83 -14.90 -3.60 15.56
C PHE A 83 -15.88 -4.63 16.12
N LYS A 84 -16.64 -5.28 15.23
CA LYS A 84 -17.43 -6.46 15.53
C LYS A 84 -17.08 -7.53 14.51
N LEU A 85 -16.93 -8.77 14.95
CA LEU A 85 -16.55 -9.91 14.09
C LEU A 85 -17.48 -10.05 12.87
N LYS A 86 -18.78 -9.80 13.04
CA LYS A 86 -19.76 -9.89 11.94
C LYS A 86 -19.59 -8.81 10.88
N THR A 87 -19.22 -7.58 11.26
CA THR A 87 -19.07 -6.45 10.33
C THR A 87 -17.69 -6.38 9.68
N TRP A 88 -16.70 -7.02 10.30
CA TRP A 88 -15.33 -7.16 9.80
C TRP A 88 -15.06 -8.54 9.18
N LYS A 89 -16.11 -9.34 8.94
CA LYS A 89 -15.97 -10.69 8.37
C LYS A 89 -15.25 -10.66 7.03
N SER A 90 -15.59 -9.71 6.16
CA SER A 90 -14.94 -9.50 4.86
C SER A 90 -13.44 -9.25 5.01
N THR A 91 -13.08 -8.26 5.84
CA THR A 91 -11.69 -7.94 6.19
C THR A 91 -10.93 -9.16 6.74
N LEU A 92 -11.52 -9.89 7.68
CA LEU A 92 -10.91 -11.09 8.27
C LEU A 92 -10.72 -12.22 7.24
N GLN A 93 -11.60 -12.36 6.27
CA GLN A 93 -11.45 -13.33 5.18
C GLN A 93 -10.34 -12.91 4.21
N LEU A 94 -10.31 -11.63 3.81
CA LEU A 94 -9.29 -11.11 2.90
C LEU A 94 -7.88 -11.18 3.52
N ILE A 95 -7.73 -10.75 4.76
CA ILE A 95 -6.42 -10.75 5.42
C ILE A 95 -6.07 -12.11 5.98
N GLY A 96 -6.99 -12.74 6.73
CA GLY A 96 -6.70 -13.98 7.44
C GLY A 96 -6.60 -15.21 6.54
N LEU A 97 -7.17 -15.17 5.33
CA LEU A 97 -7.12 -16.29 4.39
C LEU A 97 -6.52 -15.89 3.04
N VAL A 98 -7.04 -14.85 2.37
CA VAL A 98 -6.60 -14.52 0.99
C VAL A 98 -5.13 -14.11 0.96
N MET A 99 -4.65 -13.30 1.91
CA MET A 99 -3.24 -12.90 1.95
C MET A 99 -2.31 -14.13 2.16
N PRO A 100 -2.46 -14.96 3.21
CA PRO A 100 -1.62 -16.15 3.37
C PRO A 100 -1.65 -17.07 2.13
N ILE A 101 -2.84 -17.31 1.57
CA ILE A 101 -2.98 -18.09 0.32
C ILE A 101 -2.16 -17.44 -0.80
N SER A 102 -2.21 -16.11 -0.94
CA SER A 102 -1.47 -15.38 -1.96
C SER A 102 0.04 -15.47 -1.74
N ILE A 103 0.52 -15.31 -0.50
CA ILE A 103 1.94 -15.41 -0.13
C ILE A 103 2.47 -16.81 -0.47
N PHE A 104 1.81 -17.86 0.02
CA PHE A 104 2.29 -19.23 -0.15
C PHE A 104 2.12 -19.74 -1.58
N ALA A 105 1.06 -19.35 -2.30
CA ALA A 105 0.92 -19.69 -3.71
C ALA A 105 1.96 -18.96 -4.58
N ALA A 106 2.23 -17.68 -4.31
CA ALA A 106 3.30 -16.95 -5.00
C ALA A 106 4.67 -17.55 -4.66
N ALA A 107 4.90 -17.97 -3.41
CA ALA A 107 6.12 -18.67 -3.02
C ALA A 107 6.26 -20.03 -3.72
N ALA A 108 5.17 -20.79 -3.87
CA ALA A 108 5.17 -22.03 -4.63
C ALA A 108 5.55 -21.81 -6.11
N VAL A 109 5.03 -20.75 -6.73
CA VAL A 109 5.43 -20.33 -8.08
C VAL A 109 6.90 -19.92 -8.12
N GLY A 110 7.35 -19.12 -7.15
CA GLY A 110 8.76 -18.71 -7.02
C GLY A 110 9.71 -19.91 -6.96
N HIS A 111 9.38 -20.91 -6.14
CA HIS A 111 10.25 -22.07 -5.96
C HIS A 111 10.21 -23.03 -7.15
N TRP A 112 9.02 -23.47 -7.55
CA TRP A 112 8.88 -24.52 -8.56
C TRP A 112 8.98 -24.03 -10.00
N VAL A 113 8.60 -22.78 -10.27
CA VAL A 113 8.59 -22.23 -11.64
C VAL A 113 9.79 -21.32 -11.88
N LEU A 114 10.16 -20.49 -10.91
CA LEU A 114 11.28 -19.54 -11.06
C LEU A 114 12.62 -20.06 -10.55
N GLY A 115 12.64 -21.23 -9.91
CA GLY A 115 13.85 -21.86 -9.38
C GLY A 115 14.46 -21.16 -8.17
N LEU A 116 13.70 -20.28 -7.50
CA LEU A 116 14.17 -19.58 -6.31
C LEU A 116 14.23 -20.52 -5.11
N ASN A 117 15.14 -20.27 -4.16
CA ASN A 117 15.13 -20.97 -2.87
C ASN A 117 13.85 -20.63 -2.08
N TRP A 118 13.48 -21.47 -1.10
CA TRP A 118 12.26 -21.26 -0.30
C TRP A 118 12.23 -19.90 0.40
N GLY A 119 13.33 -19.49 1.04
CA GLY A 119 13.42 -18.17 1.69
C GLY A 119 13.17 -17.01 0.71
N ALA A 120 13.83 -17.02 -0.45
CA ALA A 120 13.64 -16.03 -1.52
C ALA A 120 12.22 -16.05 -2.10
N SER A 121 11.62 -17.23 -2.20
CA SER A 121 10.27 -17.41 -2.74
C SER A 121 9.20 -16.88 -1.77
N VAL A 122 9.34 -17.16 -0.47
CA VAL A 122 8.44 -16.61 0.56
C VAL A 122 8.61 -15.10 0.66
N LEU A 123 9.85 -14.59 0.58
CA LEU A 123 10.11 -13.16 0.52
C LEU A 123 9.42 -12.50 -0.69
N LEU A 124 9.57 -13.06 -1.89
CA LEU A 124 8.90 -12.56 -3.10
C LEU A 124 7.37 -12.58 -2.94
N GLY A 125 6.82 -13.66 -2.39
CA GLY A 125 5.40 -13.77 -2.07
C GLY A 125 4.94 -12.71 -1.05
N ALA A 126 5.74 -12.44 -0.02
CA ALA A 126 5.44 -11.44 1.01
C ALA A 126 5.54 -9.99 0.49
N ILE A 127 6.45 -9.72 -0.46
CA ILE A 127 6.57 -8.41 -1.13
C ILE A 127 5.36 -8.16 -2.05
N LEU A 128 4.91 -9.20 -2.75
CA LEU A 128 3.87 -9.09 -3.78
C LEU A 128 2.45 -9.34 -3.29
N ALA A 129 2.23 -10.00 -2.15
CA ALA A 129 0.89 -10.31 -1.64
C ALA A 129 0.11 -9.13 -1.04
N PRO A 130 0.73 -8.08 -0.47
CA PRO A 130 0.03 -6.87 -0.03
C PRO A 130 -0.52 -6.09 -1.22
N THR A 131 -1.74 -5.61 -1.09
CA THR A 131 -2.42 -4.78 -2.09
C THR A 131 -2.30 -3.31 -1.69
N ASP A 132 -1.91 -2.46 -2.62
CA ASP A 132 -1.58 -1.08 -2.32
C ASP A 132 -2.84 -0.20 -2.15
N PRO A 133 -3.05 0.39 -0.97
CA PRO A 133 -4.12 1.36 -0.78
C PRO A 133 -3.93 2.64 -1.62
N VAL A 134 -2.70 3.10 -1.82
CA VAL A 134 -2.40 4.40 -2.46
C VAL A 134 -2.95 4.44 -3.90
N LEU A 135 -2.55 3.43 -4.68
CA LEU A 135 -2.99 3.27 -6.07
C LEU A 135 -4.46 2.85 -6.20
N ALA A 136 -5.07 2.36 -5.12
CA ALA A 136 -6.46 1.92 -5.07
C ALA A 136 -7.42 3.02 -4.60
N SER A 137 -6.98 4.27 -4.44
CA SER A 137 -7.80 5.37 -3.91
C SER A 137 -9.17 5.55 -4.60
N GLU A 138 -9.29 5.23 -5.89
CA GLU A 138 -10.57 5.28 -6.64
C GLU A 138 -11.57 4.17 -6.28
N VAL A 139 -11.12 3.06 -5.72
CA VAL A 139 -11.95 1.88 -5.35
C VAL A 139 -12.14 1.74 -3.84
N GLN A 140 -11.55 2.65 -3.07
CA GLN A 140 -11.70 2.73 -1.62
C GLN A 140 -13.01 3.40 -1.21
N LEU A 141 -13.28 3.41 0.09
CA LEU A 141 -14.29 4.27 0.69
C LEU A 141 -14.00 5.72 0.33
N SER A 142 -15.01 6.41 -0.19
CA SER A 142 -14.86 7.83 -0.54
C SER A 142 -14.79 8.71 0.71
N ASP A 143 -15.56 8.36 1.74
CA ASP A 143 -15.68 9.16 2.95
C ASP A 143 -16.13 8.29 4.14
N PRO A 144 -16.04 8.79 5.39
CA PRO A 144 -16.45 8.04 6.59
C PRO A 144 -17.95 7.70 6.67
N THR A 145 -18.79 8.07 5.71
CA THR A 145 -20.21 7.70 5.65
C THR A 145 -20.49 6.60 4.62
N ASP A 146 -19.55 6.30 3.73
CA ASP A 146 -19.67 5.26 2.70
C ASP A 146 -19.81 3.86 3.35
N ARG A 147 -20.92 3.18 3.06
CA ARG A 147 -21.26 1.88 3.68
C ARG A 147 -21.04 0.69 2.77
N ASP A 148 -20.58 0.91 1.54
CA ASP A 148 -20.44 -0.13 0.54
C ASP A 148 -19.48 -1.25 1.00
N GLU A 149 -19.91 -2.51 0.84
CA GLU A 149 -19.16 -3.66 1.35
C GLU A 149 -17.89 -3.92 0.53
N LEU A 150 -17.95 -3.71 -0.79
CA LEU A 150 -16.80 -3.89 -1.68
C LEU A 150 -15.70 -2.89 -1.30
N ARG A 151 -16.05 -1.60 -1.24
CA ARG A 151 -15.14 -0.50 -0.89
C ARG A 151 -14.62 -0.64 0.55
N PHE A 152 -15.47 -1.01 1.50
CA PHE A 152 -15.04 -1.30 2.88
C PHE A 152 -14.02 -2.43 2.91
N GLY A 153 -14.28 -3.55 2.21
CA GLY A 153 -13.36 -4.68 2.11
C GLY A 153 -12.00 -4.27 1.57
N LEU A 154 -11.97 -3.61 0.41
CA LEU A 154 -10.73 -3.17 -0.25
C LEU A 154 -9.92 -2.17 0.59
N THR A 155 -10.59 -1.19 1.21
CA THR A 155 -9.91 -0.19 2.06
C THR A 155 -9.37 -0.82 3.33
N SER A 156 -10.14 -1.71 3.96
CA SER A 156 -9.71 -2.40 5.18
C SER A 156 -8.60 -3.40 4.92
N GLU A 157 -8.59 -4.04 3.75
CA GLU A 157 -7.53 -4.92 3.31
C GLU A 157 -6.27 -4.12 3.02
N GLY A 158 -6.32 -3.08 2.18
CA GLY A 158 -5.20 -2.18 1.89
C GLY A 158 -4.58 -1.54 3.14
N GLY A 159 -5.40 -1.27 4.16
CA GLY A 159 -4.90 -0.70 5.41
C GLY A 159 -4.22 -1.70 6.36
N LEU A 160 -4.65 -2.97 6.36
CA LEU A 160 -4.10 -3.98 7.29
C LEU A 160 -3.09 -4.91 6.62
N ASN A 161 -3.10 -5.00 5.30
CA ASN A 161 -2.24 -5.94 4.62
C ASN A 161 -0.77 -5.53 4.71
N ASP A 162 -0.47 -4.24 4.57
CA ASP A 162 0.88 -3.71 4.67
C ASP A 162 1.38 -3.82 6.12
N ALA A 163 0.47 -3.69 7.08
CA ALA A 163 0.76 -3.91 8.48
C ALA A 163 1.11 -5.37 8.82
N LEU A 164 0.53 -6.35 8.10
CA LEU A 164 0.62 -7.78 8.43
C LEU A 164 1.50 -8.60 7.45
N ALA A 165 2.06 -7.96 6.43
CA ALA A 165 3.00 -8.57 5.50
C ALA A 165 4.41 -8.72 6.08
N PHE A 166 4.80 -7.77 6.94
CA PHE A 166 6.10 -7.70 7.59
C PHE A 166 6.61 -9.00 8.22
N PRO A 167 5.81 -9.75 9.01
CA PRO A 167 6.30 -10.98 9.60
C PRO A 167 6.80 -11.95 8.53
N PHE A 168 6.15 -12.00 7.37
CA PHE A 168 6.54 -12.88 6.27
C PHE A 168 7.76 -12.36 5.50
N VAL A 169 7.94 -11.04 5.40
CA VAL A 169 9.17 -10.42 4.86
C VAL A 169 10.37 -10.77 5.75
N TYR A 170 10.25 -10.59 7.07
CA TYR A 170 11.28 -10.99 8.03
C TYR A 170 11.56 -12.49 8.00
N PHE A 171 10.51 -13.30 7.91
CA PHE A 171 10.63 -14.76 7.79
C PHE A 171 11.46 -15.15 6.57
N GLY A 172 11.14 -14.58 5.40
CA GLY A 172 11.88 -14.83 4.16
C GLY A 172 13.34 -14.42 4.26
N LEU A 173 13.62 -13.23 4.80
CA LEU A 173 14.99 -12.73 4.99
C LEU A 173 15.81 -13.58 5.97
N ARG A 174 15.24 -13.95 7.13
CA ARG A 174 15.92 -14.82 8.08
C ARG A 174 16.24 -16.18 7.48
N TRP A 175 15.31 -16.76 6.72
CA TRP A 175 15.55 -18.05 6.07
C TRP A 175 16.63 -17.97 4.98
N ILE A 176 16.75 -16.85 4.26
CA ILE A 176 17.87 -16.66 3.32
C ILE A 176 19.21 -16.66 4.05
N ASN A 177 19.28 -16.04 5.23
CA ASN A 177 20.52 -15.88 6.00
C ASN A 177 20.88 -17.11 6.86
N ASP A 178 19.88 -17.81 7.41
CA ASP A 178 20.05 -19.00 8.24
C ASP A 178 19.03 -20.09 7.86
N ASN A 179 19.54 -21.18 7.26
CA ASN A 179 18.74 -22.33 6.86
C ASN A 179 18.24 -23.19 8.03
N ASN A 180 18.73 -22.98 9.26
CA ASN A 180 18.33 -23.73 10.44
C ASN A 180 17.10 -23.11 11.12
N TRP A 181 15.96 -23.17 10.41
CA TRP A 181 14.70 -22.57 10.84
C TRP A 181 14.27 -22.98 12.26
N GLN A 182 14.59 -24.20 12.71
CA GLN A 182 14.24 -24.65 14.07
C GLN A 182 14.81 -23.74 15.17
N ASN A 183 15.92 -23.05 14.94
CA ASN A 183 16.57 -22.23 15.95
C ASN A 183 15.89 -20.87 16.16
N TRP A 184 15.27 -20.30 15.12
CA TRP A 184 14.77 -18.92 15.15
C TRP A 184 13.25 -18.81 14.97
N VAL A 185 12.56 -19.88 14.54
CA VAL A 185 11.12 -19.84 14.27
C VAL A 185 10.29 -19.60 15.54
N GLN A 186 10.72 -20.14 16.68
CA GLN A 186 10.03 -19.86 17.94
C GLN A 186 10.08 -18.38 18.30
N ASP A 187 11.26 -17.76 18.17
CA ASP A 187 11.44 -16.33 18.40
C ASP A 187 10.67 -15.51 17.37
N TRP A 188 10.63 -15.95 16.11
CA TRP A 188 9.83 -15.31 15.07
C TRP A 188 8.34 -15.33 15.41
N VAL A 189 7.79 -16.46 15.85
CA VAL A 189 6.38 -16.53 16.25
C VAL A 189 6.11 -15.64 17.47
N LEU A 190 6.95 -15.69 18.50
CA LEU A 190 6.69 -14.97 19.75
C LEU A 190 6.92 -13.46 19.63
N VAL A 191 8.06 -13.07 19.05
CA VAL A 191 8.51 -11.68 18.97
C VAL A 191 7.94 -11.02 17.73
N ASP A 192 8.28 -11.55 16.54
CA ASP A 192 7.91 -10.89 15.29
C ASP A 192 6.40 -10.99 15.07
N LEU A 193 5.74 -12.13 15.32
CA LEU A 193 4.30 -12.24 15.08
C LEU A 193 3.44 -11.76 16.27
N PHE A 194 3.56 -12.36 17.46
CA PHE A 194 2.63 -12.06 18.57
C PHE A 194 2.92 -10.73 19.25
N TRP A 195 4.17 -10.51 19.69
CA TRP A 195 4.53 -9.28 20.39
C TRP A 195 4.37 -8.06 19.49
N ALA A 196 4.91 -8.09 18.27
CA ALA A 196 4.89 -6.91 17.42
C ALA A 196 3.46 -6.48 17.03
N ILE A 197 2.56 -7.44 16.76
CA ILE A 197 1.13 -7.16 16.52
C ILE A 197 0.46 -6.59 17.78
N ALA A 198 0.68 -7.21 18.95
CA ALA A 198 0.06 -6.78 20.20
C ALA A 198 0.55 -5.38 20.62
N ALA A 199 1.86 -5.12 20.51
CA ALA A 199 2.46 -3.83 20.81
C ALA A 199 2.00 -2.75 19.82
N GLY A 200 2.01 -3.05 18.51
CA GLY A 200 1.51 -2.13 17.48
C GLY A 200 0.05 -1.75 17.72
N PHE A 201 -0.82 -2.73 18.01
CA PHE A 201 -2.22 -2.47 18.34
C PHE A 201 -2.36 -1.63 19.62
N ALA A 202 -1.63 -1.96 20.69
CA ALA A 202 -1.69 -1.23 21.96
C ALA A 202 -1.26 0.23 21.80
N VAL A 203 -0.15 0.50 21.11
CA VAL A 203 0.34 1.85 20.81
C VAL A 203 -0.65 2.61 19.93
N GLY A 204 -1.15 1.97 18.87
CA GLY A 204 -2.15 2.54 17.96
C GLY A 204 -3.49 2.89 18.65
N VAL A 205 -3.79 2.29 19.81
CA VAL A 205 -4.94 2.70 20.64
C VAL A 205 -4.58 3.79 21.64
N ALA A 206 -3.45 3.67 22.32
CA ALA A 206 -3.08 4.53 23.44
C ALA A 206 -2.69 5.94 22.98
N VAL A 207 -1.83 6.05 21.97
CA VAL A 207 -1.27 7.32 21.50
C VAL A 207 -2.33 8.29 20.98
N PRO A 208 -3.18 7.95 20.00
CA PRO A 208 -4.21 8.88 19.51
C PRO A 208 -5.25 9.21 20.58
N LYS A 209 -5.56 8.30 21.53
CA LYS A 209 -6.42 8.64 22.67
C LYS A 209 -5.81 9.73 23.53
N GLY A 210 -4.51 9.62 23.82
CA GLY A 210 -3.76 10.65 24.55
C GLY A 210 -3.76 11.98 23.80
N ILE A 211 -3.39 11.98 22.52
CA ILE A 211 -3.30 13.18 21.71
C ILE A 211 -4.68 13.87 21.56
N VAL A 212 -5.73 13.11 21.22
CA VAL A 212 -7.09 13.67 21.08
C VAL A 212 -7.63 14.16 22.43
N TRP A 213 -7.26 13.53 23.55
CA TRP A 213 -7.62 14.04 24.87
C TRP A 213 -6.92 15.37 25.17
N ILE A 214 -5.62 15.49 24.89
CA ILE A 214 -4.85 16.74 25.04
C ILE A 214 -5.44 17.84 24.16
N ASP A 215 -5.70 17.56 22.88
CA ASP A 215 -6.31 18.50 21.93
C ASP A 215 -7.62 19.08 22.47
N LYS A 216 -8.51 18.22 22.96
CA LYS A 216 -9.79 18.64 23.59
C LYS A 216 -9.60 19.50 24.84
N GLN A 217 -8.57 19.26 25.65
CA GLN A 217 -8.30 20.12 26.82
C GLN A 217 -7.75 21.48 26.40
N LEU A 218 -6.87 21.52 25.40
CA LEU A 218 -6.30 22.77 24.89
C LEU A 218 -7.37 23.65 24.24
N GLN A 219 -8.25 23.07 23.41
CA GLN A 219 -9.36 23.80 22.78
C GLN A 219 -10.31 24.46 23.78
N ARG A 220 -10.46 23.91 25.00
CA ARG A 220 -11.25 24.53 26.09
C ARG A 220 -10.60 25.78 26.67
N ILE A 221 -9.26 25.87 26.63
CA ILE A 221 -8.50 26.98 27.18
C ILE A 221 -8.31 28.06 26.12
N ARG A 222 -7.80 27.67 24.95
CA ARG A 222 -7.66 28.52 23.76
C ARG A 222 -7.82 27.66 22.50
N PRO A 223 -8.72 28.03 21.57
CA PRO A 223 -8.83 27.32 20.30
C PRO A 223 -7.52 27.45 19.52
N VAL A 224 -7.07 26.34 18.95
CA VAL A 224 -5.90 26.29 18.06
C VAL A 224 -6.29 26.88 16.70
N ASP A 225 -5.33 27.41 15.96
CA ASP A 225 -5.56 27.86 14.58
C ASP A 225 -6.01 26.66 13.72
N SER A 226 -7.12 26.82 13.01
CA SER A 226 -7.69 25.81 12.10
C SER A 226 -6.68 25.20 11.13
N LEU A 227 -5.71 25.98 10.63
CA LEU A 227 -4.65 25.49 9.73
C LEU A 227 -3.66 24.55 10.43
N MET A 228 -3.43 24.74 11.73
CA MET A 228 -2.52 23.90 12.52
C MET A 228 -3.20 22.62 13.00
N GLU A 229 -4.54 22.56 13.01
CA GLU A 229 -5.28 21.36 13.42
C GLU A 229 -5.11 20.19 12.45
N ASP A 230 -4.91 20.45 11.17
CA ASP A 230 -4.67 19.41 10.16
C ASP A 230 -3.29 18.74 10.37
N PHE A 231 -2.29 19.50 10.85
CA PHE A 231 -0.96 18.95 11.20
C PHE A 231 -1.00 17.99 12.41
N VAL A 232 -2.06 18.02 13.22
CA VAL A 232 -2.24 17.04 14.31
C VAL A 232 -2.33 15.63 13.74
N ALA A 233 -2.92 15.44 12.55
CA ALA A 233 -3.00 14.13 11.90
C ALA A 233 -1.60 13.56 11.62
N ILE A 234 -0.71 14.35 11.00
CA ILE A 234 0.69 13.98 10.76
C ILE A 234 1.41 13.71 12.08
N GLY A 235 1.19 14.57 13.08
CA GLY A 235 1.76 14.40 14.41
C GLY A 235 1.38 13.06 15.05
N ILE A 236 0.10 12.65 14.93
CA ILE A 236 -0.37 11.34 15.41
C ILE A 236 0.36 10.22 14.67
N VAL A 237 0.49 10.30 13.34
CA VAL A 237 1.21 9.31 12.52
C VAL A 237 2.64 9.14 13.02
N PHE A 238 3.40 10.24 13.11
CA PHE A 238 4.82 10.19 13.49
C PHE A 238 5.04 9.70 14.91
N VAL A 239 4.26 10.21 15.88
CA VAL A 239 4.41 9.79 17.28
C VAL A 239 4.00 8.33 17.45
N THR A 240 2.93 7.90 16.79
CA THR A 240 2.45 6.51 16.87
C THR A 240 3.46 5.56 16.23
N TYR A 241 3.94 5.88 15.03
CA TYR A 241 4.96 5.08 14.35
C TYR A 241 6.23 4.96 15.18
N SER A 242 6.77 6.10 15.63
CA SER A 242 8.03 6.14 16.38
C SER A 242 7.93 5.37 17.70
N ILE A 243 6.84 5.54 18.46
CA ILE A 243 6.65 4.81 19.73
C ILE A 243 6.48 3.31 19.47
N ALA A 244 5.76 2.92 18.41
CA ALA A 244 5.57 1.52 18.05
C ALA A 244 6.92 0.86 17.71
N GLU A 245 7.73 1.51 16.85
CA GLU A 245 9.07 1.02 16.51
C GLU A 245 9.98 0.92 17.73
N LEU A 246 9.94 1.91 18.66
CA LEU A 246 10.74 1.89 19.89
C LEU A 246 10.43 0.69 20.82
N VAL A 247 9.21 0.14 20.76
CA VAL A 247 8.83 -1.06 21.52
C VAL A 247 8.90 -2.34 20.69
N ASN A 248 9.50 -2.29 19.49
CA ASN A 248 9.53 -3.38 18.51
C ASN A 248 8.12 -3.88 18.14
N GLY A 249 7.17 -2.95 18.06
CA GLY A 249 5.82 -3.16 17.55
C GLY A 249 5.72 -2.86 16.07
N TYR A 250 4.71 -3.39 15.38
CA TYR A 250 4.48 -3.04 13.98
C TYR A 250 3.95 -1.62 13.83
N GLY A 251 4.83 -0.69 13.44
CA GLY A 251 4.50 0.72 13.28
C GLY A 251 3.39 0.98 12.28
N PHE A 252 3.39 0.27 11.14
CA PHE A 252 2.31 0.36 10.14
C PHE A 252 0.95 -0.05 10.70
N LEU A 253 0.89 -1.14 11.48
CA LEU A 253 -0.33 -1.56 12.18
C LEU A 253 -0.79 -0.50 13.17
N ALA A 254 0.15 0.04 13.96
CA ALA A 254 -0.13 1.06 14.95
C ALA A 254 -0.75 2.31 14.31
N VAL A 255 -0.21 2.76 13.18
CA VAL A 255 -0.70 3.93 12.44
C VAL A 255 -2.09 3.69 11.84
N PHE A 256 -2.35 2.53 11.23
CA PHE A 256 -3.69 2.19 10.74
C PHE A 256 -4.72 2.20 11.88
N VAL A 257 -4.40 1.53 13.00
CA VAL A 257 -5.26 1.52 14.20
C VAL A 257 -5.44 2.94 14.74
N ALA A 258 -4.39 3.76 14.70
CA ALA A 258 -4.47 5.14 15.16
C ALA A 258 -5.41 5.99 14.30
N GLY A 259 -5.45 5.79 12.98
CA GLY A 259 -6.46 6.39 12.11
C GLY A 259 -7.88 6.04 12.57
N ILE A 260 -8.15 4.75 12.81
CA ILE A 260 -9.48 4.28 13.28
C ILE A 260 -9.85 4.89 14.64
N ILE A 261 -8.91 4.97 15.56
CA ILE A 261 -9.17 5.50 16.91
C ILE A 261 -9.36 7.02 16.87
N THR A 262 -8.62 7.72 16.03
CA THR A 262 -8.78 9.16 15.78
C THR A 262 -10.16 9.46 15.19
N GLN A 263 -10.55 8.71 14.15
CA GLN A 263 -11.87 8.77 13.50
C GLN A 263 -13.05 8.67 14.49
N ARG A 264 -12.89 7.82 15.52
CA ARG A 264 -13.94 7.55 16.52
C ARG A 264 -13.95 8.55 17.67
N ASN A 265 -12.81 9.10 18.04
CA ASN A 265 -12.69 9.97 19.20
C ASN A 265 -13.02 11.44 18.88
N TYR A 266 -12.78 11.88 17.65
CA TYR A 266 -13.28 13.16 17.16
C TYR A 266 -14.78 13.05 16.86
N HIS A 267 -15.58 13.84 17.57
CA HIS A 267 -17.04 13.87 17.39
C HIS A 267 -17.46 14.84 16.29
N ASP A 268 -16.63 15.84 16.03
CA ASP A 268 -16.84 16.81 14.96
C ASP A 268 -16.64 16.15 13.58
N PRO A 269 -17.68 16.10 12.73
CA PRO A 269 -17.55 15.59 11.37
C PRO A 269 -16.66 16.44 10.47
N GLU A 270 -16.69 17.77 10.63
CA GLU A 270 -15.95 18.70 9.76
C GLU A 270 -14.44 18.55 9.98
N LYS A 271 -14.01 18.50 11.23
CA LYS A 271 -12.60 18.28 11.60
C LYS A 271 -12.05 16.94 11.09
N ARG A 272 -12.87 15.88 11.09
CA ARG A 272 -12.46 14.58 10.55
C ARG A 272 -12.28 14.62 9.04
N LEU A 273 -13.17 15.33 8.36
CA LEU A 273 -13.10 15.50 6.91
C LEU A 273 -11.89 16.36 6.51
N SER A 274 -11.61 17.47 7.22
CA SER A 274 -10.44 18.31 6.93
C SER A 274 -9.13 17.53 7.08
N GLN A 275 -8.99 16.77 8.17
CA GLN A 275 -7.81 15.93 8.41
C GLN A 275 -7.67 14.84 7.35
N LEU A 276 -8.78 14.23 6.93
CA LEU A 276 -8.77 13.24 5.86
C LEU A 276 -8.33 13.86 4.53
N GLU A 277 -8.96 14.97 4.11
CA GLU A 277 -8.61 15.67 2.87
C GLU A 277 -7.15 16.14 2.86
N PHE A 278 -6.65 16.63 3.99
CA PHE A 278 -5.25 17.04 4.13
C PHE A 278 -4.30 15.86 3.96
N MET A 279 -4.58 14.74 4.62
CA MET A 279 -3.78 13.52 4.50
C MET A 279 -3.83 12.95 3.07
N GLU A 280 -4.99 12.93 2.42
CA GLU A 280 -5.13 12.50 1.02
C GLU A 280 -4.37 13.41 0.05
N ARG A 281 -4.33 14.73 0.27
CA ARG A 281 -3.52 15.65 -0.55
C ARG A 281 -2.03 15.37 -0.43
N ILE A 282 -1.55 15.09 0.79
CA ILE A 282 -0.15 14.71 1.04
C ILE A 282 0.14 13.36 0.37
N GLU A 283 -0.71 12.36 0.62
CA GLU A 283 -0.61 11.04 0.00
C GLU A 283 -0.50 11.17 -1.52
N LYS A 284 -1.38 11.97 -2.15
CA LYS A 284 -1.38 12.14 -3.60
C LYS A 284 -0.11 12.79 -4.13
N LEU A 285 0.43 13.79 -3.42
CA LEU A 285 1.68 14.45 -3.80
C LEU A 285 2.85 13.46 -3.80
N PHE A 286 2.94 12.63 -2.76
CA PHE A 286 4.01 11.64 -2.64
C PHE A 286 3.80 10.41 -3.53
N GLU A 287 2.56 10.02 -3.81
CA GLU A 287 2.21 9.02 -4.82
C GLU A 287 2.74 9.44 -6.19
N VAL A 288 2.49 10.68 -6.62
CA VAL A 288 2.98 11.22 -7.90
C VAL A 288 4.51 11.07 -7.97
N GLY A 289 5.22 11.53 -6.94
CA GLY A 289 6.68 11.41 -6.88
C GLY A 289 7.16 9.97 -6.95
N THR A 290 6.53 9.07 -6.19
CA THR A 290 6.93 7.65 -6.13
C THR A 290 6.70 6.92 -7.44
N ILE A 291 5.57 7.16 -8.12
CA ILE A 291 5.25 6.50 -9.40
C ILE A 291 6.10 7.06 -10.55
N LEU A 292 6.42 8.36 -10.52
CA LEU A 292 7.38 8.95 -11.46
C LEU A 292 8.77 8.33 -11.28
N LEU A 293 9.23 8.19 -10.03
CA LEU A 293 10.49 7.54 -9.72
C LEU A 293 10.49 6.08 -10.18
N LEU A 294 9.41 5.32 -9.92
CA LEU A 294 9.25 3.95 -10.42
C LEU A 294 9.42 3.90 -11.94
N GLY A 295 8.75 4.79 -12.69
CA GLY A 295 8.87 4.86 -14.14
C GLY A 295 10.29 5.19 -14.62
N ALA A 296 10.97 6.10 -13.94
CA ALA A 296 12.34 6.49 -14.26
C ALA A 296 13.39 5.42 -13.91
N LEU A 297 13.09 4.53 -12.95
CA LEU A 297 13.94 3.41 -12.54
C LEU A 297 13.95 2.24 -13.53
N LEU A 298 12.99 2.17 -14.46
CA LEU A 298 12.86 1.05 -15.39
C LEU A 298 14.01 1.01 -16.39
N LEU A 299 14.70 -0.13 -16.45
CA LEU A 299 15.84 -0.38 -17.32
C LEU A 299 15.54 -1.50 -18.31
N VAL A 300 15.80 -1.27 -19.60
CA VAL A 300 15.45 -2.20 -20.68
C VAL A 300 16.21 -3.53 -20.54
N GLU A 301 17.51 -3.49 -20.28
CA GLU A 301 18.35 -4.69 -20.22
C GLU A 301 17.93 -5.64 -19.09
N PRO A 302 17.79 -5.19 -17.82
CA PRO A 302 17.29 -6.05 -16.77
C PRO A 302 15.83 -6.48 -16.96
N ILE A 303 14.97 -5.61 -17.51
CA ILE A 303 13.59 -6.01 -17.86
C ILE A 303 13.64 -7.18 -18.83
N GLN A 304 14.43 -7.12 -19.91
CA GLN A 304 14.54 -8.21 -20.87
C GLN A 304 15.05 -9.50 -20.23
N ARG A 305 16.01 -9.40 -19.30
CA ARG A 305 16.56 -10.55 -18.57
C ARG A 305 15.51 -11.25 -17.69
N PHE A 306 14.66 -10.50 -17.01
CA PHE A 306 13.69 -11.04 -16.04
C PHE A 306 12.23 -10.98 -16.50
N LEU A 307 11.98 -10.62 -17.76
CA LEU A 307 10.62 -10.40 -18.29
C LEU A 307 9.75 -11.65 -18.15
N VAL A 308 10.28 -12.82 -18.55
CA VAL A 308 9.52 -14.07 -18.52
C VAL A 308 9.15 -14.48 -17.09
N PRO A 309 10.10 -14.56 -16.13
CA PRO A 309 9.77 -14.75 -14.72
C PRO A 309 8.73 -13.77 -14.19
N ALA A 310 8.87 -12.49 -14.52
CA ALA A 310 7.98 -11.45 -14.06
C ALA A 310 6.56 -11.57 -14.65
N LEU A 311 6.43 -11.87 -15.94
CA LEU A 311 5.14 -12.09 -16.59
C LEU A 311 4.43 -13.32 -16.04
N ILE A 312 5.17 -14.40 -15.79
CA ILE A 312 4.61 -15.61 -15.17
C ILE A 312 4.10 -15.29 -13.77
N MET A 313 4.93 -14.64 -12.93
CA MET A 313 4.55 -14.28 -11.57
C MET A 313 3.36 -13.32 -11.55
N ALA A 314 3.43 -12.20 -12.29
CA ALA A 314 2.35 -11.22 -12.36
C ALA A 314 1.06 -11.83 -12.93
N GLY A 315 1.17 -12.62 -13.99
CA GLY A 315 0.04 -13.27 -14.63
C GLY A 315 -0.67 -14.26 -13.69
N LEU A 316 0.09 -15.15 -13.05
CA LEU A 316 -0.48 -16.09 -12.08
C LEU A 316 -1.01 -15.36 -10.85
N LEU A 317 -0.29 -14.36 -10.32
CA LEU A 317 -0.70 -13.63 -9.14
C LEU A 317 -2.03 -12.89 -9.35
N LEU A 318 -2.15 -12.13 -10.44
CA LEU A 318 -3.29 -11.25 -10.71
C LEU A 318 -4.51 -12.00 -11.25
N PHE A 319 -4.32 -12.98 -12.15
CA PHE A 319 -5.44 -13.64 -12.82
C PHE A 319 -5.85 -14.98 -12.22
N VAL A 320 -4.99 -15.61 -11.41
CA VAL A 320 -5.22 -16.96 -10.88
C VAL A 320 -5.24 -16.95 -9.36
N ILE A 321 -4.09 -16.68 -8.74
CA ILE A 321 -3.88 -16.80 -7.29
C ILE A 321 -4.84 -15.89 -6.53
N ARG A 322 -4.89 -14.61 -6.88
CA ARG A 322 -5.71 -13.63 -6.19
C ARG A 322 -7.21 -13.91 -6.36
N PRO A 323 -7.76 -14.05 -7.58
CA PRO A 323 -9.16 -14.44 -7.76
C PRO A 323 -9.51 -15.73 -7.03
N LEU A 324 -8.74 -16.81 -7.22
CA LEU A 324 -9.03 -18.09 -6.56
C LEU A 324 -8.98 -17.98 -5.04
N GLY A 325 -7.98 -17.27 -4.49
CA GLY A 325 -7.88 -17.03 -3.05
C GLY A 325 -9.13 -16.35 -2.50
N VAL A 326 -9.61 -15.29 -3.17
CA VAL A 326 -10.86 -14.61 -2.82
C VAL A 326 -12.04 -15.56 -2.94
N TRP A 327 -12.17 -16.30 -4.04
CA TRP A 327 -13.27 -17.23 -4.26
C TRP A 327 -13.33 -18.33 -3.19
N VAL A 328 -12.21 -18.91 -2.80
CA VAL A 328 -12.16 -19.93 -1.74
C VAL A 328 -12.49 -19.33 -0.36
N SER A 329 -12.02 -18.11 -0.08
CA SER A 329 -12.07 -17.54 1.28
C SER A 329 -13.36 -16.80 1.61
N THR A 330 -14.02 -16.21 0.60
CA THR A 330 -15.16 -15.27 0.77
C THR A 330 -16.51 -15.90 0.44
N GLY A 331 -16.67 -17.19 0.75
CA GLY A 331 -17.95 -17.89 0.60
C GLY A 331 -19.10 -17.16 1.29
N GLY A 332 -20.21 -17.00 0.58
CA GLY A 332 -21.42 -16.31 1.06
C GLY A 332 -21.52 -14.82 0.73
N GLN A 333 -20.51 -14.23 0.07
CA GLN A 333 -20.58 -12.85 -0.44
C GLN A 333 -21.16 -12.82 -1.87
N PRO A 334 -21.81 -11.71 -2.28
CA PRO A 334 -22.35 -11.59 -3.64
C PRO A 334 -21.27 -11.76 -4.72
N THR A 335 -21.61 -12.41 -5.83
CA THR A 335 -20.68 -12.67 -6.93
C THR A 335 -19.98 -11.41 -7.46
N PRO A 336 -20.66 -10.26 -7.69
CA PRO A 336 -19.98 -9.04 -8.15
C PRO A 336 -18.89 -8.58 -7.17
N VAL A 337 -19.15 -8.65 -5.86
CA VAL A 337 -18.18 -8.28 -4.82
C VAL A 337 -16.96 -9.20 -4.85
N ARG A 338 -17.17 -10.51 -4.97
CA ARG A 338 -16.07 -11.50 -5.03
C ARG A 338 -15.21 -11.35 -6.28
N LEU A 339 -15.85 -11.07 -7.42
CA LEU A 339 -15.14 -10.79 -8.67
C LEU A 339 -14.26 -9.54 -8.53
N LEU A 340 -14.80 -8.47 -7.95
CA LEU A 340 -14.07 -7.20 -7.83
C LEU A 340 -13.00 -7.25 -6.73
N TRP A 341 -13.21 -7.96 -5.61
CA TRP A 341 -12.13 -8.23 -4.65
C TRP A 341 -11.00 -9.08 -5.24
N GLY A 342 -11.35 -10.03 -6.11
CA GLY A 342 -10.39 -10.84 -6.86
C GLY A 342 -9.63 -10.02 -7.89
N TRP A 343 -10.29 -9.08 -8.55
CA TRP A 343 -9.69 -8.23 -9.57
C TRP A 343 -8.83 -7.13 -8.95
N PHE A 344 -9.34 -6.35 -7.99
CA PHE A 344 -8.68 -5.19 -7.39
C PHE A 344 -7.57 -5.53 -6.38
N GLY A 345 -6.74 -6.53 -6.69
CA GLY A 345 -5.51 -6.83 -5.98
C GLY A 345 -4.33 -5.96 -6.45
N ILE A 346 -4.51 -4.64 -6.44
CA ILE A 346 -3.54 -3.68 -7.01
C ILE A 346 -2.21 -3.79 -6.26
N ARG A 347 -1.11 -3.97 -6.98
CA ARG A 347 0.28 -3.92 -6.44
C ARG A 347 0.86 -2.54 -6.67
N GLY A 348 1.65 -2.05 -5.70
CA GLY A 348 2.10 -0.67 -5.73
C GLY A 348 3.17 -0.31 -4.72
N VAL A 349 3.00 0.84 -4.07
CA VAL A 349 4.02 1.52 -3.26
C VAL A 349 4.49 0.65 -2.09
N GLY A 350 3.58 -0.07 -1.41
CA GLY A 350 3.95 -1.02 -0.35
C GLY A 350 4.96 -2.08 -0.81
N SER A 351 4.79 -2.64 -2.01
CA SER A 351 5.75 -3.60 -2.59
C SER A 351 7.13 -2.98 -2.85
N ILE A 352 7.20 -1.71 -3.25
CA ILE A 352 8.47 -0.99 -3.42
C ILE A 352 9.16 -0.82 -2.05
N TYR A 353 8.38 -0.51 -1.02
CA TYR A 353 8.89 -0.39 0.34
C TYR A 353 9.49 -1.72 0.84
N TYR A 354 8.77 -2.84 0.75
CA TYR A 354 9.29 -4.14 1.20
C TYR A 354 10.52 -4.59 0.42
N LEU A 355 10.54 -4.34 -0.89
CA LEU A 355 11.71 -4.61 -1.71
C LEU A 355 12.91 -3.77 -1.24
N SER A 356 12.72 -2.47 -1.03
CA SER A 356 13.78 -1.56 -0.61
C SER A 356 14.30 -1.92 0.78
N TYR A 357 13.40 -2.29 1.69
CA TYR A 357 13.72 -2.82 3.02
C TYR A 357 14.58 -4.08 2.92
N ALA A 358 14.15 -5.06 2.12
CA ALA A 358 14.88 -6.31 1.92
C ALA A 358 16.28 -6.09 1.33
N LEU A 359 16.41 -5.19 0.34
CA LEU A 359 17.70 -4.80 -0.24
C LEU A 359 18.61 -4.13 0.80
N GLY A 360 18.05 -3.33 1.70
CA GLY A 360 18.77 -2.70 2.82
C GLY A 360 19.29 -3.71 3.86
N GLU A 361 18.49 -4.73 4.17
CA GLU A 361 18.78 -5.78 5.17
C GLU A 361 19.68 -6.93 4.65
N GLY A 362 20.21 -6.81 3.43
CA GLY A 362 21.21 -7.73 2.92
C GLY A 362 20.73 -8.68 1.81
N LEU A 363 19.54 -8.47 1.23
CA LEU A 363 19.20 -9.09 -0.05
C LEU A 363 20.13 -8.56 -1.14
N LYS A 364 21.10 -9.37 -1.56
CA LYS A 364 22.15 -9.01 -2.50
C LYS A 364 22.20 -9.97 -3.68
N ASP A 365 23.12 -9.69 -4.59
CA ASP A 365 23.49 -10.52 -5.73
C ASP A 365 22.33 -10.73 -6.72
N GLU A 366 22.45 -11.77 -7.56
CA GLU A 366 21.51 -12.09 -8.63
C GLU A 366 20.10 -12.37 -8.12
N ILE A 367 19.95 -12.92 -6.90
CA ILE A 367 18.65 -13.17 -6.28
C ILE A 367 17.95 -11.85 -5.96
N GLY A 368 18.67 -10.87 -5.38
CA GLY A 368 18.12 -9.55 -5.10
C GLY A 368 17.73 -8.81 -6.36
N GLU A 369 18.56 -8.89 -7.41
CA GLU A 369 18.26 -8.32 -8.73
C GLU A 369 16.99 -8.97 -9.33
N GLN A 370 16.89 -10.30 -9.31
CA GLN A 370 15.73 -11.04 -9.82
C GLN A 370 14.43 -10.66 -9.10
N ILE A 371 14.42 -10.64 -7.77
CA ILE A 371 13.25 -10.24 -6.97
C ILE A 371 12.86 -8.79 -7.26
N ALA A 372 13.84 -7.89 -7.38
CA ALA A 372 13.59 -6.49 -7.68
C ALA A 372 12.88 -6.29 -9.02
N TRP A 373 13.39 -6.92 -10.10
CA TRP A 373 12.80 -6.76 -11.42
C TRP A 373 11.47 -7.49 -11.58
N ILE A 374 11.27 -8.64 -10.94
CA ILE A 374 9.94 -9.26 -10.87
C ILE A 374 8.95 -8.31 -10.18
N THR A 375 9.38 -7.67 -9.10
CA THR A 375 8.54 -6.73 -8.34
C THR A 375 8.18 -5.49 -9.17
N PHE A 376 9.17 -4.81 -9.75
CA PHE A 376 8.92 -3.62 -10.57
C PHE A 376 8.02 -3.91 -11.77
N VAL A 377 8.29 -4.99 -12.51
CA VAL A 377 7.45 -5.36 -13.67
C VAL A 377 6.04 -5.76 -13.23
N THR A 378 5.89 -6.45 -12.09
CA THR A 378 4.56 -6.78 -11.55
C THR A 378 3.77 -5.52 -11.17
N ILE A 379 4.42 -4.53 -10.54
CA ILE A 379 3.79 -3.25 -10.21
C ILE A 379 3.38 -2.51 -11.49
N VAL A 380 4.26 -2.43 -12.49
CA VAL A 380 3.97 -1.78 -13.78
C VAL A 380 2.76 -2.44 -14.46
N ILE A 381 2.73 -3.77 -14.54
CA ILE A 381 1.60 -4.52 -15.11
C ILE A 381 0.32 -4.23 -14.31
N SER A 382 0.40 -4.22 -12.98
CA SER A 382 -0.73 -3.90 -12.11
C SER A 382 -1.24 -2.47 -12.34
N VAL A 383 -0.37 -1.46 -12.37
CA VAL A 383 -0.73 -0.06 -12.62
C VAL A 383 -1.41 0.09 -13.98
N VAL A 384 -0.90 -0.56 -15.03
CA VAL A 384 -1.48 -0.49 -16.37
C VAL A 384 -2.84 -1.18 -16.43
N LEU A 385 -2.94 -2.42 -15.95
CA LEU A 385 -4.19 -3.18 -16.02
C LEU A 385 -5.31 -2.52 -15.21
N HIS A 386 -5.02 -2.13 -13.97
CA HIS A 386 -6.04 -1.52 -13.11
C HIS A 386 -6.30 -0.07 -13.48
N GLY A 387 -5.27 0.66 -13.93
CA GLY A 387 -5.41 2.03 -14.37
C GLY A 387 -6.33 2.22 -15.57
N VAL A 388 -6.50 1.18 -16.41
CA VAL A 388 -7.46 1.21 -17.53
C VAL A 388 -8.83 0.64 -17.15
N THR A 389 -8.90 -0.27 -16.17
CA THR A 389 -10.12 -1.05 -15.88
C THR A 389 -10.91 -0.57 -14.67
N ALA A 390 -10.29 0.13 -13.72
CA ALA A 390 -10.91 0.45 -12.43
C ALA A 390 -12.18 1.29 -12.55
N THR A 391 -12.10 2.43 -13.23
CA THR A 391 -13.25 3.35 -13.40
C THR A 391 -14.42 2.66 -14.11
N TYR A 392 -14.15 1.84 -15.13
CA TYR A 392 -15.19 1.12 -15.85
C TYR A 392 -15.90 0.07 -14.97
N LEU A 393 -15.11 -0.73 -14.24
CA LEU A 393 -15.65 -1.79 -13.39
C LEU A 393 -16.42 -1.23 -12.18
N MET A 394 -15.97 -0.12 -11.59
CA MET A 394 -16.70 0.55 -10.53
C MET A 394 -18.02 1.15 -11.03
N ASN A 395 -18.01 1.81 -12.19
CA ASN A 395 -19.25 2.31 -12.81
C ASN A 395 -20.23 1.17 -13.14
N TRP A 396 -19.72 0.02 -13.59
CA TRP A 396 -20.54 -1.18 -13.81
C TRP A 396 -21.14 -1.70 -12.50
N TYR A 397 -20.34 -1.78 -11.44
CA TYR A 397 -20.78 -2.20 -10.12
C TYR A 397 -21.88 -1.29 -9.57
N GLU A 398 -21.66 0.02 -9.58
CA GLU A 398 -22.62 1.03 -9.09
C GLU A 398 -23.96 0.98 -9.83
N ARG A 399 -23.94 0.71 -11.15
CA ARG A 399 -25.18 0.50 -11.90
C ARG A 399 -25.96 -0.70 -11.40
N GLN A 400 -25.29 -1.79 -11.04
CA GLN A 400 -25.94 -2.99 -10.52
C GLN A 400 -26.53 -2.78 -9.13
N THR A 401 -25.82 -2.09 -8.23
CA THR A 401 -26.29 -1.79 -6.89
C THR A 401 -27.44 -0.77 -6.88
N ASN A 402 -27.39 0.24 -7.75
CA ASN A 402 -28.47 1.24 -7.85
C ASN A 402 -29.76 0.71 -8.50
N THR A 403 -29.70 -0.34 -9.32
CA THR A 403 -30.92 -1.02 -9.83
C THR A 403 -31.67 -1.87 -8.80
N VAL A 404 -31.13 -2.03 -7.57
CA VAL A 404 -31.69 -2.90 -6.53
C VAL A 404 -32.38 -2.10 -5.40
N ILE A 405 -32.50 -0.76 -5.54
CA ILE A 405 -33.21 0.11 -4.59
C ILE A 405 -34.60 0.48 -5.11
#